data_AF-A0A7W4LW01-F1
#
_entry.id   AF-A0A7W4LW01-F1
#
_cell.length_a   1.000
_cell.length_b   1.000
_cell.length_c   1.000
_cell.angle_alpha   90.00
_cell.angle_beta   90.00
_cell.angle_gamma   90.00
#
_symmetry.space_group_name_H-M   'P 1'
#
loop_
_entity.id
_entity.type
_entity.pdbx_description
1 polymer ?
#
loop_
_entity_poly.entity_id
_entity_poly.type
_entity_poly.pdbx_seq_one_letter_code
_entity_poly.pdbx_strand_id
1 'polypeptide(L)'
;MKDYILLIKRDLQTGFQHIKNNFIILLIVTLFFLLYPVLLLKSYDQNTYYSYLDALLIGIGGIPIDLVKQHSFKFPFLWLFIQLSLIFIMNTWARTDIINFSSFTRIRMRKVYLLIISKYTCTFIITLIYCSLMFLSTLFLCSLFGIQSTNYTEYALHTLSFSDLKMPYLQLTWFIILLNFSSVLCAVFLFTTLSIMMKPVYAFLIITAWYVLSIFRDSFVFIGNLSMVLRQPLFHQNAFTSIMITLLIQIIIIFICVITSIIFLNKKDIIGDSID
;
A
#
# COMPACT_ATOMS: atom_id res chain seq x y z
N MET A 1 -19.87 1.19 22.81
CA MET A 1 -18.76 0.23 22.56
C MET A 1 -19.25 -1.12 22.08
N LYS A 2 -20.21 -1.78 22.75
CA LYS A 2 -20.76 -3.08 22.31
C LYS A 2 -21.26 -3.07 20.85
N ASP A 3 -22.00 -2.03 20.46
CA ASP A 3 -22.54 -1.91 19.10
C ASP A 3 -21.44 -1.78 18.03
N TYR A 4 -20.34 -1.09 18.36
CA TYR A 4 -19.20 -0.94 17.46
C TYR A 4 -18.46 -2.27 17.25
N ILE A 5 -18.27 -3.05 18.32
CA ILE A 5 -17.62 -4.37 18.24
C ILE A 5 -18.45 -5.34 17.40
N LEU A 6 -19.78 -5.35 17.60
CA LEU A 6 -20.69 -6.16 16.79
C LEU A 6 -20.63 -5.78 15.31
N LEU A 7 -20.50 -4.48 15.04
CA LEU A 7 -20.43 -3.96 13.68
C LEU A 7 -19.10 -4.32 13.00
N ILE A 8 -17.97 -4.18 13.70
CA ILE A 8 -16.67 -4.65 13.19
C ILE A 8 -16.72 -6.16 12.91
N LYS A 9 -17.28 -6.96 13.83
CA LYS A 9 -17.36 -8.41 13.64
C LYS A 9 -18.16 -8.78 12.38
N ARG A 10 -19.30 -8.12 12.19
CA ARG A 10 -20.11 -8.27 10.97
C ARG A 10 -19.31 -7.88 9.73
N ASP A 11 -18.67 -6.72 9.77
CA ASP A 11 -17.96 -6.16 8.63
C ASP A 11 -16.71 -6.96 8.25
N LEU A 12 -16.00 -7.52 9.23
CA LEU A 12 -14.92 -8.46 8.99
C LEU A 12 -15.43 -9.74 8.34
N GLN A 13 -16.57 -10.27 8.78
CA GLN A 13 -17.15 -11.48 8.21
C GLN A 13 -17.64 -11.25 6.77
N THR A 14 -18.40 -10.19 6.52
CA THR A 14 -18.91 -9.87 5.18
C THR A 14 -17.78 -9.42 4.25
N GLY A 15 -16.84 -8.62 4.76
CA GLY A 15 -15.64 -8.20 4.04
C GLY A 15 -14.79 -9.38 3.62
N PHE A 16 -14.46 -10.28 4.56
CA PHE A 16 -13.67 -11.46 4.24
C PHE A 16 -14.36 -12.36 3.20
N GLN A 17 -15.67 -12.60 3.34
CA GLN A 17 -16.40 -13.44 2.37
C GLN A 17 -16.39 -12.86 0.95
N HIS A 18 -16.49 -11.54 0.81
CA HIS A 18 -16.44 -10.86 -0.47
C HIS A 18 -15.03 -10.85 -1.07
N ILE A 19 -14.01 -10.70 -0.21
CA ILE A 19 -12.64 -10.42 -0.63
C ILE A 19 -11.80 -11.70 -0.83
N LYS A 20 -12.14 -12.82 -0.17
CA LYS A 20 -11.31 -14.03 -0.09
C LYS A 20 -10.78 -14.53 -1.43
N ASN A 21 -11.60 -14.53 -2.49
CA ASN A 21 -11.20 -15.07 -3.79
C ASN A 21 -10.14 -14.16 -4.44
N ASN A 22 -10.43 -12.85 -4.49
CA ASN A 22 -9.49 -11.85 -5.03
C ASN A 22 -8.20 -11.81 -4.20
N PHE A 23 -8.31 -11.95 -2.88
CA PHE A 23 -7.18 -11.99 -1.97
C PHE A 23 -6.24 -13.15 -2.30
N ILE A 24 -6.75 -14.37 -2.42
CA ILE A 24 -5.93 -15.56 -2.71
C ILE A 24 -5.29 -15.43 -4.09
N ILE A 25 -6.06 -15.06 -5.12
CA ILE A 25 -5.56 -14.91 -6.48
C ILE A 25 -4.44 -13.86 -6.54
N LEU A 26 -4.69 -12.66 -5.98
CA LEU A 26 -3.72 -11.58 -6.02
C LEU A 26 -2.49 -11.87 -5.17
N LEU A 27 -2.65 -12.58 -4.04
CA LEU A 27 -1.52 -13.03 -3.23
C LEU A 27 -0.63 -13.98 -4.03
N ILE A 28 -1.20 -15.00 -4.71
CA ILE A 28 -0.43 -15.92 -5.55
C ILE A 28 0.30 -15.16 -6.67
N VAL A 29 -0.38 -14.24 -7.35
CA VAL A 29 0.22 -13.44 -8.43
C VAL A 29 1.34 -12.54 -7.90
N THR A 30 1.15 -11.89 -6.75
CA THR A 30 2.21 -11.08 -6.15
C THR A 30 3.41 -11.91 -5.73
N LEU A 31 3.20 -13.11 -5.17
CA LEU A 31 4.28 -14.03 -4.83
C LEU A 31 5.06 -14.45 -6.07
N PHE A 32 4.35 -14.74 -7.16
CA PHE A 32 4.97 -15.06 -8.44
C PHE A 32 5.86 -13.90 -8.94
N PHE A 33 5.38 -12.67 -8.86
CA PHE A 33 6.20 -11.51 -9.23
C PHE A 33 7.40 -11.31 -8.27
N LEU A 34 7.23 -11.56 -6.97
CA LEU A 34 8.30 -11.48 -5.98
C LEU A 34 9.35 -12.59 -6.10
N LEU A 35 9.08 -13.68 -6.82
CA LEU A 35 10.11 -14.66 -7.18
C LEU A 35 11.14 -14.07 -8.13
N TYR A 36 10.75 -13.14 -9.01
CA TYR A 36 11.66 -12.52 -9.98
C TYR A 36 12.91 -11.87 -9.33
N PRO A 37 12.81 -10.94 -8.35
CA PRO A 37 13.99 -10.35 -7.74
C PRO A 37 14.87 -11.39 -7.03
N VAL A 38 14.27 -12.41 -6.41
CA VAL A 38 14.99 -13.49 -5.73
C VAL A 38 15.79 -14.35 -6.72
N LEU A 39 15.17 -14.73 -7.83
CA LEU A 39 15.83 -15.50 -8.90
C LEU A 39 16.90 -14.69 -9.61
N LEU A 40 16.65 -13.39 -9.81
CA LEU A 40 17.61 -12.48 -10.41
C LEU A 40 18.87 -12.40 -9.56
N LEU A 41 18.74 -12.18 -8.24
CA LEU A 41 19.89 -12.16 -7.32
C LEU A 41 20.68 -13.47 -7.38
N LYS A 42 19.99 -14.61 -7.36
CA LYS A 42 20.65 -15.92 -7.48
C LYS A 42 21.41 -16.11 -8.80
N SER A 43 20.98 -15.47 -9.88
CA SER A 43 21.63 -15.57 -11.20
C SER A 43 22.88 -14.69 -11.37
N TYR A 44 23.01 -13.61 -10.59
CA TYR A 44 24.05 -12.61 -10.81
C TYR A 44 25.43 -12.96 -10.22
N ASP A 45 25.53 -13.87 -9.25
CA ASP A 45 26.80 -14.56 -8.92
C ASP A 45 26.59 -15.63 -7.82
N GLN A 46 27.26 -16.79 -7.95
CA GLN A 46 27.20 -17.86 -6.93
C GLN A 46 28.07 -17.57 -5.69
N ASN A 47 28.99 -16.60 -5.79
CA ASN A 47 30.03 -16.34 -4.79
C ASN A 47 29.76 -15.11 -3.91
N THR A 48 28.77 -14.28 -4.26
CA THR A 48 28.41 -13.09 -3.47
C THR A 48 27.26 -13.37 -2.52
N TYR A 49 27.41 -12.98 -1.26
CA TYR A 49 26.38 -13.13 -0.24
C TYR A 49 25.30 -12.05 -0.39
N TYR A 50 24.19 -12.37 -1.06
CA TYR A 50 23.03 -11.48 -1.14
C TYR A 50 22.20 -11.46 0.15
N SER A 51 21.57 -10.32 0.38
CA SER A 51 20.75 -10.04 1.56
C SER A 51 19.26 -9.97 1.22
N TYR A 52 18.42 -10.11 2.24
CA TYR A 52 16.98 -9.87 2.10
C TYR A 52 16.68 -8.42 1.66
N LEU A 53 17.47 -7.46 2.14
CA LEU A 53 17.37 -6.06 1.73
C LEU A 53 17.52 -5.90 0.22
N ASP A 54 18.43 -6.64 -0.42
CA ASP A 54 18.65 -6.55 -1.87
C ASP A 54 17.40 -6.93 -2.66
N ALA A 55 16.72 -8.00 -2.23
CA ALA A 55 15.48 -8.46 -2.85
C ALA A 55 14.37 -7.40 -2.71
N LEU A 56 14.30 -6.75 -1.54
CA LEU A 56 13.35 -5.66 -1.31
C LEU A 56 13.69 -4.42 -2.12
N LEU A 57 14.96 -4.02 -2.23
CA LEU A 57 15.37 -2.85 -3.01
C LEU A 57 15.06 -3.04 -4.50
N ILE A 58 15.32 -4.22 -5.06
CA ILE A 58 14.99 -4.55 -6.45
C ILE A 58 13.48 -4.56 -6.67
N GLY A 59 12.74 -5.19 -5.76
CA GLY A 59 11.31 -5.39 -5.93
C GLY A 59 10.49 -4.13 -5.67
N ILE A 60 10.64 -3.56 -4.48
CA ILE A 60 9.75 -2.54 -3.91
C ILE A 60 10.48 -1.24 -3.51
N GLY A 61 11.79 -1.15 -3.74
CA GLY A 61 12.59 0.04 -3.43
C GLY A 61 12.22 1.27 -4.27
N GLY A 62 11.60 1.07 -5.43
CA GLY A 62 11.21 2.13 -6.36
C GLY A 62 12.34 2.52 -7.31
N ILE A 63 12.38 3.78 -7.73
CA ILE A 63 13.40 4.29 -8.67
C ILE A 63 14.01 5.57 -8.11
N PRO A 64 15.35 5.69 -8.08
CA PRO A 64 16.02 6.93 -7.70
C PRO A 64 15.78 8.03 -8.74
N ILE A 65 15.61 9.26 -8.28
CA ILE A 65 15.21 10.37 -9.15
C ILE A 65 16.25 10.71 -10.21
N ASP A 66 17.53 10.48 -9.92
CA ASP A 66 18.62 10.79 -10.84
C ASP A 66 18.58 9.91 -12.10
N LEU A 67 18.21 8.63 -11.96
CA LEU A 67 18.00 7.75 -13.12
C LEU A 67 16.79 8.16 -13.96
N VAL A 68 15.76 8.74 -13.33
CA VAL A 68 14.59 9.28 -14.06
C VAL A 68 15.01 10.51 -14.87
N LYS A 69 15.80 11.42 -14.28
CA LYS A 69 16.34 12.61 -14.98
C LYS A 69 17.28 12.23 -16.12
N GLN A 70 18.04 11.16 -15.97
CA GLN A 70 18.94 10.63 -17.00
C GLN A 70 18.23 9.79 -18.08
N HIS A 71 16.91 9.58 -17.97
CA HIS A 71 16.12 8.71 -18.85
C HIS A 71 16.63 7.27 -18.95
N SER A 72 17.44 6.81 -17.99
CA SER A 72 18.11 5.52 -17.97
C SER A 72 17.54 4.61 -16.88
N PHE A 73 16.21 4.59 -16.73
CA PHE A 73 15.55 3.83 -15.67
C PHE A 73 14.72 2.67 -16.22
N LYS A 74 14.56 1.63 -15.39
CA LYS A 74 13.64 0.52 -15.64
C LYS A 74 12.31 0.83 -14.97
N PHE A 75 11.20 0.65 -15.69
CA PHE A 75 9.87 0.91 -15.15
C PHE A 75 9.59 0.03 -13.91
N PRO A 76 9.11 0.59 -12.77
CA PRO A 76 9.02 -0.10 -11.50
C PRO A 76 7.71 -0.89 -11.40
N PHE A 77 7.54 -1.86 -12.30
CA PHE A 77 6.27 -2.59 -12.43
C PHE A 77 5.86 -3.29 -11.15
N LEU A 78 6.81 -3.97 -10.47
CA LEU A 78 6.52 -4.76 -9.27
C LEU A 78 6.06 -3.88 -8.10
N TRP A 79 6.74 -2.75 -7.88
CA TRP A 79 6.31 -1.75 -6.91
C TRP A 79 4.90 -1.24 -7.23
N LEU A 80 4.63 -0.82 -8.47
CA LEU A 80 3.32 -0.29 -8.86
C LEU A 80 2.21 -1.36 -8.70
N PHE A 81 2.51 -2.60 -9.05
CA PHE A 81 1.60 -3.72 -8.89
C PHE A 81 1.23 -3.95 -7.41
N ILE A 82 2.21 -3.92 -6.50
CA ILE A 82 1.97 -4.07 -5.06
C ILE A 82 1.16 -2.91 -4.50
N GLN A 83 1.42 -1.67 -4.94
CA GLN A 83 0.65 -0.50 -4.51
C GLN A 83 -0.83 -0.59 -4.92
N LEU A 84 -1.11 -1.19 -6.08
CA LEU A 84 -2.47 -1.32 -6.62
C LEU A 84 -3.16 -2.64 -6.27
N SER A 85 -2.44 -3.67 -5.82
CA SER A 85 -3.01 -5.01 -5.60
C SER A 85 -4.14 -4.98 -4.58
N LEU A 86 -3.97 -4.27 -3.46
CA LEU A 86 -4.99 -4.19 -2.42
C LEU A 86 -6.23 -3.39 -2.85
N ILE A 87 -6.10 -2.48 -3.82
CA ILE A 87 -7.25 -1.81 -4.42
C ILE A 87 -8.12 -2.81 -5.18
N PHE A 88 -7.51 -3.74 -5.93
CA PHE A 88 -8.23 -4.83 -6.59
C PHE A 88 -8.83 -5.84 -5.61
N ILE A 89 -8.14 -6.12 -4.49
CA ILE A 89 -8.65 -6.98 -3.42
C ILE A 89 -9.91 -6.37 -2.81
N MET A 90 -9.88 -5.09 -2.45
CA MET A 90 -11.02 -4.40 -1.84
C MET A 90 -12.18 -4.19 -2.82
N ASN A 91 -11.86 -3.90 -4.07
CA ASN A 91 -12.82 -3.68 -5.15
C ASN A 91 -14.01 -2.80 -4.68
N THR A 92 -15.24 -3.18 -4.99
CA THR A 92 -16.43 -2.40 -4.67
C THR A 92 -17.00 -2.65 -3.28
N TRP A 93 -16.36 -3.47 -2.43
CA TRP A 93 -16.97 -3.99 -1.19
C TRP A 93 -17.51 -2.88 -0.28
N ALA A 94 -16.69 -1.88 0.04
CA ALA A 94 -17.07 -0.80 0.95
C ALA A 94 -18.29 -0.04 0.42
N ARG A 95 -18.30 0.28 -0.88
CA ARG A 95 -19.41 0.95 -1.55
C ARG A 95 -20.67 0.07 -1.56
N THR A 96 -20.56 -1.20 -1.96
CA THR A 96 -21.72 -2.09 -2.06
C THR A 96 -22.37 -2.32 -0.71
N ASP A 97 -21.59 -2.44 0.37
CA ASP A 97 -22.16 -2.60 1.71
C ASP A 97 -22.84 -1.33 2.21
N ILE A 98 -22.25 -0.16 1.94
CA ILE A 98 -22.86 1.12 2.26
C ILE A 98 -24.16 1.30 1.48
N ILE A 99 -24.21 1.03 0.18
CA ILE A 99 -25.43 1.22 -0.60
C ILE A 99 -26.50 0.20 -0.18
N ASN A 100 -26.18 -1.10 -0.18
CA ASN A 100 -27.18 -2.16 -0.04
C ASN A 100 -27.71 -2.31 1.38
N PHE A 101 -26.88 -2.03 2.40
CA PHE A 101 -27.27 -2.20 3.79
C PHE A 101 -27.40 -0.88 4.56
N SER A 102 -27.27 0.29 3.91
CA SER A 102 -27.37 1.60 4.57
C SER A 102 -28.67 1.78 5.34
N SER A 103 -29.80 1.39 4.77
CA SER A 103 -31.12 1.58 5.38
C SER A 103 -31.24 0.82 6.70
N PHE A 104 -31.00 -0.50 6.69
CA PHE A 104 -31.05 -1.35 7.88
C PHE A 104 -29.99 -1.01 8.94
N THR A 105 -28.77 -0.69 8.49
CA THR A 105 -27.68 -0.35 9.42
C THR A 105 -27.83 1.03 10.02
N ARG A 106 -28.34 2.04 9.28
CA ARG A 106 -28.64 3.37 9.83
C ARG A 106 -29.78 3.34 10.84
N ILE A 107 -30.85 2.57 10.58
CA ILE A 107 -31.98 2.42 11.51
C ILE A 107 -31.49 1.86 12.87
N ARG A 108 -30.59 0.88 12.84
CA ARG A 108 -30.08 0.21 14.05
C ARG A 108 -28.96 0.98 14.76
N MET A 109 -28.04 1.59 14.01
CA MET A 109 -26.84 2.22 14.58
C MET A 109 -26.99 3.71 14.85
N ARG A 110 -27.93 4.39 14.18
CA ARG A 110 -28.21 5.85 14.23
C ARG A 110 -27.03 6.79 13.92
N LYS A 111 -25.79 6.28 13.90
CA LYS A 111 -24.53 7.04 13.86
C LYS A 111 -23.69 6.60 12.66
N VAL A 112 -23.74 7.38 11.59
CA VAL A 112 -23.05 7.14 10.31
C VAL A 112 -21.52 7.04 10.48
N TYR A 113 -20.95 7.83 11.39
CA TYR A 113 -19.51 7.83 11.65
C TYR A 113 -18.98 6.48 12.13
N LEU A 114 -19.75 5.73 12.95
CA LEU A 114 -19.34 4.40 13.43
C LEU A 114 -19.28 3.38 12.29
N LEU A 115 -20.19 3.50 11.32
CA LEU A 115 -20.23 2.65 10.14
C LEU A 115 -18.97 2.87 9.29
N ILE A 116 -18.60 4.13 9.06
CA ILE A 116 -17.42 4.46 8.26
C ILE A 116 -16.13 4.03 8.94
N ILE A 117 -15.99 4.34 10.24
CA ILE A 117 -14.81 3.94 11.03
C ILE A 117 -14.65 2.42 10.97
N SER A 118 -15.73 1.65 11.09
CA SER A 118 -15.64 0.19 11.01
C SER A 118 -15.13 -0.31 9.65
N LYS A 119 -15.54 0.30 8.53
CA LYS A 119 -15.03 -0.03 7.20
C LYS A 119 -13.55 0.22 7.09
N TYR A 120 -13.09 1.37 7.59
CA TYR A 120 -11.67 1.70 7.62
C TYR A 120 -10.85 0.79 8.54
N THR A 121 -11.42 0.34 9.67
CA THR A 121 -10.75 -0.65 10.52
C THR A 121 -10.66 -2.01 9.85
N CYS A 122 -11.71 -2.44 9.14
CA CYS A 122 -11.68 -3.67 8.35
C CYS A 122 -10.63 -3.58 7.24
N THR A 123 -10.57 -2.46 6.51
CA THR A 123 -9.56 -2.27 5.47
C THR A 123 -8.15 -2.24 6.05
N PHE A 124 -7.95 -1.59 7.20
CA PHE A 124 -6.68 -1.61 7.93
C PHE A 124 -6.24 -3.04 8.27
N ILE A 125 -7.12 -3.84 8.88
CA ILE A 125 -6.81 -5.23 9.27
C ILE A 125 -6.43 -6.07 8.05
N ILE A 126 -7.20 -5.97 6.96
CA ILE A 126 -6.92 -6.73 5.73
C ILE A 126 -5.58 -6.28 5.11
N THR A 127 -5.29 -4.98 5.08
CA THR A 127 -4.01 -4.47 4.57
C THR A 127 -2.83 -4.96 5.41
N LEU A 128 -2.98 -5.01 6.74
CA LEU A 128 -1.97 -5.52 7.66
C LEU A 128 -1.69 -7.00 7.41
N ILE A 129 -2.74 -7.81 7.29
CA ILE A 129 -2.62 -9.26 7.01
C ILE A 129 -1.98 -9.49 5.64
N TYR A 130 -2.39 -8.74 4.61
CA TYR A 130 -1.84 -8.89 3.27
C TYR A 130 -0.36 -8.54 3.22
N CYS A 131 0.02 -7.37 3.74
CA CYS A 131 1.41 -6.93 3.74
C CYS A 131 2.29 -7.84 4.60
N SER A 132 1.81 -8.30 5.77
CA SER A 132 2.58 -9.22 6.61
C SER A 132 2.85 -10.55 5.92
N LEU A 133 1.84 -11.15 5.27
CA LEU A 133 2.01 -12.37 4.48
C LEU A 133 2.98 -12.16 3.31
N MET A 134 2.89 -11.01 2.64
CA MET A 134 3.80 -10.64 1.56
C MET A 134 5.25 -10.53 2.02
N PHE A 135 5.54 -9.83 3.12
CA PHE A 135 6.91 -9.72 3.62
C PHE A 135 7.45 -11.04 4.19
N LEU A 136 6.63 -11.77 4.95
CA LEU A 136 7.02 -13.07 5.50
C LEU A 136 7.31 -14.11 4.41
N SER A 137 6.50 -14.14 3.35
CA SER A 137 6.73 -15.01 2.21
C SER A 137 7.98 -14.62 1.42
N THR A 138 8.28 -13.32 1.24
CA THR A 138 9.55 -12.90 0.61
C THR A 138 10.76 -13.31 1.44
N LEU A 139 10.68 -13.20 2.77
CA LEU A 139 11.71 -13.71 3.68
C LEU A 139 11.90 -15.22 3.53
N PHE A 140 10.80 -15.97 3.50
CA PHE A 140 10.82 -17.41 3.31
C PHE A 140 11.41 -17.80 1.94
N LEU A 141 11.06 -17.09 0.87
CA LEU A 141 11.65 -17.32 -0.45
C LEU A 141 13.17 -17.04 -0.41
N CYS A 142 13.61 -15.93 0.17
CA CYS A 142 15.03 -15.63 0.29
C CYS A 142 15.78 -16.73 1.05
N SER A 143 15.22 -17.25 2.15
CA SER A 143 15.86 -18.32 2.92
C SER A 143 15.94 -19.64 2.14
N LEU A 144 14.90 -20.02 1.37
CA LEU A 144 14.92 -21.20 0.50
C LEU A 144 16.00 -21.13 -0.58
N PHE A 145 16.25 -19.93 -1.12
CA PHE A 145 17.24 -19.71 -2.16
C PHE A 145 18.66 -19.42 -1.61
N GLY A 146 18.87 -19.48 -0.30
CA GLY A 146 20.18 -19.30 0.34
C GLY A 146 20.61 -17.83 0.51
N ILE A 147 19.69 -16.89 0.33
CA ILE A 147 19.90 -15.44 0.52
C ILE A 147 19.71 -15.12 2.00
N GLN A 148 20.81 -15.07 2.76
CA GLN A 148 20.75 -14.97 4.24
C GLN A 148 21.69 -13.92 4.84
N SER A 149 22.37 -13.08 4.03
CA SER A 149 23.27 -12.09 4.59
C SER A 149 22.50 -10.99 5.34
N THR A 150 23.03 -10.62 6.51
CA THR A 150 22.43 -9.63 7.42
C THR A 150 23.17 -8.29 7.41
N ASN A 151 24.15 -8.15 6.51
CA ASN A 151 24.96 -6.95 6.32
C ASN A 151 24.71 -6.35 4.94
N TYR A 152 25.15 -5.11 4.77
CA TYR A 152 25.19 -4.49 3.44
C TYR A 152 26.05 -5.32 2.50
N THR A 153 25.48 -5.62 1.34
CA THR A 153 26.15 -6.29 0.23
C THR A 153 26.65 -5.23 -0.75
N GLU A 154 27.56 -5.61 -1.64
CA GLU A 154 28.04 -4.70 -2.69
C GLU A 154 26.89 -4.20 -3.57
N TYR A 155 25.87 -5.05 -3.78
CA TYR A 155 24.67 -4.68 -4.51
C TYR A 155 23.86 -3.59 -3.79
N ALA A 156 23.59 -3.78 -2.49
CA ALA A 156 22.91 -2.76 -1.68
C ALA A 156 23.68 -1.44 -1.71
N LEU A 157 25.01 -1.48 -1.57
CA LEU A 157 25.84 -0.27 -1.58
C LEU A 157 25.80 0.44 -2.93
N HIS A 158 25.87 -0.30 -4.03
CA HIS A 158 25.77 0.26 -5.37
C HIS A 158 24.39 0.88 -5.63
N THR A 159 23.30 0.18 -5.28
CA THR A 159 21.95 0.73 -5.45
C THR A 159 21.68 1.94 -4.56
N LEU A 160 22.19 1.92 -3.32
CA LEU A 160 22.10 3.04 -2.41
C LEU A 160 23.00 4.20 -2.82
N SER A 161 24.05 4.01 -3.62
CA SER A 161 24.91 5.13 -4.07
C SER A 161 24.15 6.21 -4.87
N PHE A 162 23.02 5.83 -5.49
CA PHE A 162 22.10 6.75 -6.18
C PHE A 162 21.11 7.46 -5.25
N SER A 163 21.27 7.29 -3.93
CA SER A 163 20.41 7.86 -2.89
C SER A 163 21.25 8.29 -1.69
N ASP A 164 20.92 9.40 -1.02
CA ASP A 164 21.67 9.83 0.18
C ASP A 164 21.30 9.04 1.44
N LEU A 165 20.96 7.75 1.29
CA LEU A 165 20.52 6.84 2.34
C LEU A 165 21.72 6.24 3.09
N LYS A 166 22.13 6.89 4.19
CA LYS A 166 23.13 6.35 5.12
C LYS A 166 22.47 5.91 6.43
N MET A 167 22.14 4.62 6.52
CA MET A 167 21.47 4.02 7.68
C MET A 167 22.02 2.62 7.97
N PRO A 168 21.89 2.08 9.18
CA PRO A 168 22.17 0.67 9.44
C PRO A 168 21.18 -0.25 8.72
N TYR A 169 21.65 -1.43 8.30
CA TYR A 169 20.90 -2.42 7.51
C TYR A 169 19.50 -2.69 8.05
N LEU A 170 19.41 -3.04 9.34
CA LEU A 170 18.15 -3.41 9.98
C LEU A 170 17.15 -2.25 9.98
N GLN A 171 17.63 -1.02 10.21
CA GLN A 171 16.78 0.16 10.18
C GLN A 171 16.22 0.44 8.78
N LEU A 172 17.05 0.30 7.74
CA LEU A 172 16.62 0.49 6.36
C LEU A 172 15.59 -0.58 5.94
N THR A 173 15.80 -1.85 6.31
CA THR A 173 14.82 -2.92 6.04
C THR A 173 13.45 -2.62 6.65
N TRP A 174 13.42 -2.17 7.92
CA TRP A 174 12.17 -1.78 8.58
C TRP A 174 11.51 -0.58 7.92
N PHE A 175 12.27 0.42 7.48
CA PHE A 175 11.70 1.55 6.76
C PHE A 175 11.11 1.19 5.42
N ILE A 176 11.73 0.28 4.66
CA ILE A 176 11.13 -0.22 3.41
C ILE A 176 9.79 -0.89 3.69
N ILE A 177 9.72 -1.74 4.72
CA ILE A 177 8.48 -2.42 5.12
C ILE A 177 7.42 -1.40 5.53
N LEU A 178 7.77 -0.45 6.41
CA LEU A 178 6.85 0.56 6.94
C LEU A 178 6.35 1.52 5.87
N LEU A 179 7.22 2.00 4.98
CA LEU A 179 6.86 2.90 3.88
C LEU A 179 5.96 2.21 2.86
N ASN A 180 6.23 0.95 2.54
CA ASN A 180 5.35 0.17 1.65
C ASN A 180 4.01 -0.12 2.31
N PHE A 181 3.98 -0.50 3.59
CA PHE A 181 2.71 -0.73 4.30
C PHE A 181 1.84 0.54 4.35
N SER A 182 2.41 1.66 4.78
CA SER A 182 1.70 2.93 4.92
C SER A 182 1.21 3.50 3.59
N SER A 183 2.00 3.38 2.52
CA SER A 183 1.60 3.83 1.19
C SER A 183 0.48 2.99 0.57
N VAL A 184 0.57 1.66 0.66
CA VAL A 184 -0.49 0.76 0.23
C VAL A 184 -1.78 1.05 0.99
N LEU A 185 -1.67 1.30 2.30
CA LEU A 185 -2.80 1.69 3.13
C LEU A 185 -3.40 3.03 2.69
N CYS A 186 -2.57 4.04 2.40
CA CYS A 186 -3.03 5.31 1.82
C CYS A 186 -3.74 5.10 0.48
N ALA A 187 -3.20 4.26 -0.40
CA ALA A 187 -3.79 3.95 -1.71
C ALA A 187 -5.20 3.38 -1.57
N VAL A 188 -5.37 2.41 -0.66
CA VAL A 188 -6.65 1.77 -0.38
C VAL A 188 -7.63 2.75 0.25
N PHE A 189 -7.19 3.57 1.19
CA PHE A 189 -8.07 4.56 1.84
C PHE A 189 -8.54 5.63 0.85
N LEU A 190 -7.66 6.10 -0.04
CA LEU A 190 -8.05 7.00 -1.12
C LEU A 190 -8.99 6.33 -2.12
N PHE A 191 -8.78 5.05 -2.41
CA PHE A 191 -9.71 4.32 -3.26
C PHE A 191 -11.08 4.16 -2.61
N THR A 192 -11.14 3.79 -1.33
CA THR A 192 -12.42 3.62 -0.63
C THR A 192 -13.17 4.95 -0.54
N THR A 193 -12.51 6.05 -0.17
CA THR A 193 -13.12 7.41 -0.20
C THR A 193 -13.71 7.75 -1.57
N LEU A 194 -12.91 7.67 -2.63
CA LEU A 194 -13.34 8.01 -3.97
C LEU A 194 -14.45 7.08 -4.44
N SER A 195 -14.39 5.78 -4.14
CA SER A 195 -15.43 4.82 -4.52
C SER A 195 -16.80 5.09 -3.88
N ILE A 196 -16.82 5.73 -2.70
CA ILE A 196 -18.06 6.19 -2.04
C ILE A 196 -18.63 7.41 -2.76
N MET A 197 -17.76 8.30 -3.26
CA MET A 197 -18.15 9.56 -3.91
C MET A 197 -18.51 9.38 -5.40
N MET A 198 -17.81 8.52 -6.13
CA MET A 198 -17.95 8.32 -7.58
C MET A 198 -17.94 6.83 -7.95
N LYS A 199 -18.23 6.48 -9.21
CA LYS A 199 -18.18 5.08 -9.68
C LYS A 199 -16.77 4.48 -9.43
N PRO A 200 -16.66 3.23 -8.93
CA PRO A 200 -15.36 2.64 -8.57
C PRO A 200 -14.36 2.56 -9.73
N VAL A 201 -14.86 2.41 -10.97
CA VAL A 201 -14.02 2.41 -12.18
C VAL A 201 -13.29 3.75 -12.34
N TYR A 202 -13.95 4.89 -12.13
CA TYR A 202 -13.30 6.20 -12.20
C TYR A 202 -12.33 6.42 -11.05
N ALA A 203 -12.70 6.01 -9.84
CA ALA A 203 -11.81 6.06 -8.68
C ALA A 203 -10.51 5.27 -8.92
N PHE A 204 -10.63 4.08 -9.52
CA PHE A 204 -9.49 3.25 -9.90
C PHE A 204 -8.60 3.93 -10.95
N LEU A 205 -9.19 4.45 -12.03
CA LEU A 205 -8.45 5.15 -13.09
C LEU A 205 -7.70 6.39 -12.56
N ILE A 206 -8.31 7.16 -11.67
CA ILE A 206 -7.66 8.33 -11.06
C ILE A 206 -6.46 7.91 -10.22
N ILE A 207 -6.61 6.89 -9.38
CA ILE A 207 -5.51 6.45 -8.50
C ILE A 207 -4.38 5.82 -9.31
N THR A 208 -4.70 4.97 -10.28
CA THR A 208 -3.68 4.39 -11.16
C THR A 208 -2.92 5.47 -11.92
N ALA A 209 -3.60 6.46 -12.50
CA ALA A 209 -2.96 7.59 -13.15
C ALA A 209 -2.07 8.39 -12.17
N TRP A 210 -2.53 8.61 -10.93
CA TRP A 210 -1.76 9.31 -9.89
C TRP A 210 -0.47 8.56 -9.54
N TYR A 211 -0.53 7.23 -9.39
CA TYR A 211 0.63 6.38 -9.13
C TYR A 211 1.57 6.30 -10.34
N VAL A 212 1.06 6.24 -11.57
CA VAL A 212 1.90 6.25 -12.77
C VAL A 212 2.62 7.59 -12.92
N LEU A 213 1.92 8.72 -12.73
CA LEU A 213 2.53 10.06 -12.77
C LEU A 213 3.62 10.24 -11.73
N SER A 214 3.46 9.61 -10.55
CA SER A 214 4.49 9.60 -9.51
C SER A 214 5.82 9.03 -10.01
N ILE A 215 5.81 8.06 -10.93
CA ILE A 215 7.05 7.47 -11.47
C ILE A 215 7.87 8.51 -12.23
N PHE A 216 7.24 9.46 -12.91
CA PHE A 216 7.94 10.40 -13.78
C PHE A 216 8.24 11.74 -13.12
N ARG A 217 7.49 12.12 -12.08
CA ARG A 217 7.62 13.45 -11.45
C ARG A 217 8.03 13.33 -9.99
N ASP A 218 9.00 14.15 -9.60
CA ASP A 218 9.36 14.29 -8.20
C ASP A 218 8.53 15.38 -7.52
N SER A 219 7.53 14.99 -6.73
CA SER A 219 6.83 15.92 -5.85
C SER A 219 6.15 15.17 -4.70
N PHE A 220 6.04 15.82 -3.54
CA PHE A 220 5.33 15.29 -2.38
C PHE A 220 3.82 15.14 -2.60
N VAL A 221 3.26 15.79 -3.63
CA VAL A 221 1.84 15.67 -4.00
C VAL A 221 1.54 14.27 -4.55
N PHE A 222 2.53 13.62 -5.16
CA PHE A 222 2.37 12.26 -5.66
C PHE A 222 2.67 11.24 -4.56
N ILE A 223 1.62 10.56 -4.08
CA ILE A 223 1.71 9.61 -2.97
C ILE A 223 2.65 8.45 -3.28
N GLY A 224 2.76 8.06 -4.54
CA GLY A 224 3.72 7.05 -4.96
C GLY A 224 5.17 7.40 -4.60
N ASN A 225 5.54 8.69 -4.64
CA ASN A 225 6.88 9.13 -4.26
C ASN A 225 7.16 8.92 -2.77
N LEU A 226 6.14 9.05 -1.93
CA LEU A 226 6.24 8.83 -0.49
C LEU A 226 6.49 7.36 -0.14
N SER A 227 6.30 6.44 -1.09
CA SER A 227 6.51 5.00 -0.87
C SER A 227 7.84 4.47 -1.40
N MET A 228 8.44 5.17 -2.37
CA MET A 228 9.70 4.75 -2.97
C MET A 228 10.87 5.14 -2.07
N VAL A 229 11.51 4.14 -1.47
CA VAL A 229 12.63 4.38 -0.56
C VAL A 229 13.82 4.98 -1.29
N LEU A 230 14.09 4.55 -2.52
CA LEU A 230 15.21 5.06 -3.33
C LEU A 230 15.04 6.54 -3.76
N ARG A 231 13.88 7.16 -3.53
CA ARG A 231 13.67 8.60 -3.73
C ARG A 231 13.96 9.44 -2.50
N GLN A 232 14.24 8.80 -1.38
CA GLN A 232 14.63 9.52 -0.17
C GLN A 232 16.09 9.99 -0.32
N PRO A 233 16.39 11.23 0.10
CA PRO A 233 15.54 12.17 0.80
C PRO A 233 14.67 13.06 -0.12
N LEU A 234 13.35 12.90 -0.04
CA LEU A 234 12.38 13.70 -0.81
C LEU A 234 12.28 15.16 -0.31
N PHE A 235 12.57 15.39 0.98
CA PHE A 235 12.42 16.70 1.63
C PHE A 235 13.75 17.47 1.75
N HIS A 236 14.81 17.03 1.06
CA HIS A 236 16.16 17.62 1.15
C HIS A 236 16.69 17.72 2.59
N GLN A 237 16.25 16.82 3.46
CA GLN A 237 16.76 16.67 4.82
C GLN A 237 17.52 15.36 4.93
N ASN A 238 18.06 15.08 6.12
CA ASN A 238 18.64 13.76 6.41
C ASN A 238 17.64 12.65 6.07
N ALA A 239 18.14 11.53 5.53
CA ALA A 239 17.33 10.37 5.12
C ALA A 239 16.30 9.96 6.17
N PHE A 240 16.69 9.93 7.45
CA PHE A 240 15.82 9.59 8.57
C PHE A 240 14.66 10.56 8.72
N THR A 241 14.95 11.86 8.78
CA THR A 241 13.92 12.87 9.02
C THR A 241 12.99 12.95 7.81
N SER A 242 13.51 12.82 6.60
CA SER A 242 12.71 12.75 5.37
C SER A 242 11.72 11.57 5.42
N ILE A 243 12.17 10.37 5.77
CA ILE A 243 11.29 9.19 5.93
C ILE A 243 10.23 9.44 7.01
N MET A 244 10.59 10.01 8.15
CA MET A 244 9.61 10.31 9.21
C MET A 244 8.56 11.33 8.76
N ILE A 245 8.96 12.36 8.01
CA ILE A 245 8.03 13.33 7.42
C ILE A 245 7.09 12.63 6.41
N THR A 246 7.59 11.72 5.58
CA THR A 246 6.74 10.98 4.62
C THR A 246 5.67 10.16 5.33
N LEU A 247 6.03 9.45 6.40
CA LEU A 247 5.09 8.67 7.21
C LEU A 247 4.04 9.57 7.86
N LEU A 248 4.45 10.74 8.38
CA LEU A 248 3.55 11.72 8.96
C LEU A 248 2.54 12.25 7.93
N ILE A 249 2.99 12.58 6.72
CA ILE A 249 2.13 13.05 5.64
C ILE A 249 1.11 11.97 5.25
N GLN A 250 1.54 10.71 5.14
CA GLN A 250 0.65 9.58 4.85
C GLN A 250 -0.43 9.41 5.94
N ILE A 251 -0.06 9.53 7.22
CA ILE A 251 -1.01 9.50 8.32
C ILE A 251 -2.04 10.64 8.20
N ILE A 252 -1.60 11.86 7.87
CA ILE A 252 -2.51 12.99 7.66
C ILE A 252 -3.49 12.71 6.51
N ILE A 253 -3.00 12.17 5.38
CA ILE A 253 -3.85 11.80 4.23
C ILE A 253 -4.91 10.78 4.64
N ILE A 254 -4.53 9.76 5.42
CA ILE A 254 -5.46 8.76 5.96
C ILE A 254 -6.55 9.41 6.82
N PHE A 255 -6.19 10.35 7.70
CA PHE A 255 -7.17 11.08 8.51
C PHE A 255 -8.13 11.90 7.64
N ILE A 256 -7.61 12.61 6.64
CA ILE A 256 -8.42 13.39 5.69
C ILE A 256 -9.41 12.46 4.96
N CYS A 257 -8.99 11.26 4.55
CA CYS A 257 -9.84 10.27 3.90
C CYS A 257 -11.04 9.85 4.79
N VAL A 258 -10.77 9.55 6.06
CA VAL A 258 -11.82 9.17 7.01
C VAL A 258 -12.80 10.34 7.22
N ILE A 259 -12.28 11.55 7.46
CA ILE A 259 -13.10 12.75 7.71
C ILE A 259 -13.97 13.08 6.50
N THR A 260 -13.40 13.13 5.30
CA THR A 260 -14.12 13.42 4.05
C THR A 260 -15.24 12.41 3.79
N SER A 261 -15.00 11.12 4.05
CA SER A 261 -16.04 10.09 3.94
C SER A 261 -17.20 10.33 4.91
N ILE A 262 -16.90 10.70 6.16
CA ILE A 262 -17.91 10.99 7.18
C ILE A 262 -18.75 12.20 6.78
N ILE A 263 -18.12 13.29 6.36
CA ILE A 263 -18.81 14.49 5.91
C ILE A 263 -19.72 14.19 4.72
N PHE A 264 -19.21 13.46 3.72
CA PHE A 264 -19.96 13.14 2.51
C PHE A 264 -21.20 12.28 2.82
N LEU A 265 -21.04 11.22 3.61
CA LEU A 265 -22.15 10.32 3.95
C LEU A 265 -23.14 10.92 4.96
N ASN A 266 -22.74 11.92 5.75
CA ASN A 266 -23.67 12.69 6.57
C ASN A 266 -24.53 13.64 5.73
N LYS A 267 -23.96 14.24 4.67
CA LYS A 267 -24.70 15.11 3.75
C LYS A 267 -25.65 14.35 2.83
N LYS A 268 -25.34 13.08 2.53
CA LYS A 268 -26.21 12.23 1.72
C LYS A 268 -27.36 11.72 2.58
N ASP A 269 -28.54 12.29 2.42
CA ASP A 269 -29.80 11.72 2.93
C ASP A 269 -30.12 10.45 2.13
N ILE A 270 -29.50 9.32 2.53
CA ILE A 270 -29.72 7.99 1.93
C ILE A 270 -31.09 7.43 2.39
N ILE A 271 -32.15 8.24 2.35
CA ILE A 271 -33.53 7.82 2.58
C ILE A 271 -34.33 7.83 1.25
N GLY A 272 -33.77 8.33 0.14
CA GLY A 272 -34.54 8.56 -1.10
C GLY A 272 -34.06 7.91 -2.39
N ASP A 273 -32.85 7.37 -2.51
CA ASP A 273 -32.39 6.83 -3.81
C ASP A 273 -32.78 5.34 -3.95
N SER A 274 -34.09 5.09 -3.94
CA SER A 274 -34.64 3.92 -4.62
C SER A 274 -34.64 4.18 -6.12
N ILE A 275 -33.84 3.40 -6.85
CA ILE A 275 -34.02 3.05 -8.27
C ILE A 275 -33.93 4.24 -9.23
N ASP A 276 -32.79 4.32 -9.94
CA ASP A 276 -32.71 4.48 -11.39
C ASP A 276 -31.37 3.87 -11.88
#